data_AF-X1QB02-F1
#
_entry.id   AF-X1QB02-F1
#
_cell.length_a   1.000
_cell.length_b   1.000
_cell.length_c   1.000
_cell.angle_alpha   90.00
_cell.angle_beta   90.00
_cell.angle_gamma   90.00
#
_symmetry.space_group_name_H-M   'P 1'
#
loop_
_entity.id
_entity.type
_entity.pdbx_description
1 polymer ?
#
loop_
_entity_poly.entity_id
_entity_poly.type
_entity_poly.pdbx_seq_one_letter_code
_entity_poly.pdbx_strand_id
1 'polypeptide(L)' 'MTKLWELFRTSVVLQFALALIVTLTVCALYLMGRGVPLELVGAWMLILGFVFGQKVQQSINQNRRNG' A
#
# COMPACT_ATOMS: atom_id res chain seq x y z
N MET A 1 -4.06 17.79 -9.46
CA MET A 1 -2.85 16.98 -9.19
C MET A 1 -2.44 16.99 -7.71
N THR A 2 -2.53 18.11 -6.98
CA THR A 2 -2.16 18.17 -5.53
C THR A 2 -3.19 17.54 -4.60
N LYS A 3 -4.50 17.79 -4.81
CA LYS A 3 -5.57 17.29 -3.93
C LYS A 3 -5.67 15.77 -3.84
N LEU A 4 -5.49 15.05 -4.94
CA LEU A 4 -5.53 13.58 -4.94
C LEU A 4 -4.35 12.99 -4.17
N TRP A 5 -3.17 13.60 -4.28
CA TRP A 5 -1.98 13.21 -3.53
C TRP A 5 -2.10 13.53 -2.04
N GLU A 6 -2.70 14.68 -1.69
CA GLU A 6 -3.04 15.03 -0.30
C GLU A 6 -4.11 14.11 0.29
N LEU A 7 -5.16 13.78 -0.47
CA LEU A 7 -6.16 12.79 -0.04
C LEU A 7 -5.53 11.41 0.14
N PHE A 8 -4.62 11.01 -0.76
CA PHE A 8 -3.85 9.79 -0.61
C PHE A 8 -3.01 9.81 0.65
N ARG A 9 -2.26 10.88 0.90
CA ARG A 9 -1.39 11.04 2.08
C ARG A 9 -2.18 11.03 3.39
N THR A 10 -3.39 11.59 3.39
CA THR A 10 -4.27 11.66 4.56
C THR A 10 -5.09 10.37 4.75
N SER A 11 -5.48 9.69 3.67
CA SER A 11 -6.31 8.49 3.73
C SER A 11 -5.49 7.21 3.78
N VAL A 12 -5.06 6.86 4.99
CA VAL A 12 -4.51 5.52 5.32
C VAL A 12 -5.44 4.41 4.82
N VAL A 13 -6.75 4.62 4.93
CA VAL A 13 -7.79 3.67 4.48
C VAL A 13 -7.72 3.42 2.97
N LEU A 14 -7.51 4.45 2.16
CA LEU A 14 -7.46 4.34 0.71
C LEU A 14 -6.22 3.53 0.26
N GLN A 15 -5.08 3.78 0.90
CA GLN A 15 -3.84 3.03 0.63
C GLN A 15 -3.99 1.56 1.01
N PHE A 16 -4.62 1.27 2.16
CA PHE A 16 -4.91 -0.10 2.58
C PHE A 16 -5.87 -0.81 1.62
N ALA A 17 -6.92 -0.12 1.17
CA ALA A 17 -7.86 -0.66 0.19
C ALA A 17 -7.15 -1.00 -1.13
N LEU A 18 -6.29 -0.11 -1.63
CA LEU A 18 -5.50 -0.35 -2.84
C LEU A 18 -4.49 -1.49 -2.65
N ALA A 19 -3.82 -1.57 -1.50
CA ALA A 19 -2.91 -2.66 -1.18
C ALA A 19 -3.62 -4.01 -1.18
N LEU A 20 -4.83 -4.07 -0.59
CA LEU A 20 -5.67 -5.27 -0.59
C LEU A 20 -6.09 -5.66 -2.00
N ILE A 21 -6.59 -4.72 -2.80
CA ILE A 21 -7.04 -4.99 -4.17
C ILE A 21 -5.89 -5.52 -5.03
N VAL A 22 -4.72 -4.87 -4.97
CA VAL A 22 -3.56 -5.29 -5.79
C VAL A 22 -3.02 -6.63 -5.32
N THR A 23 -2.96 -6.87 -4.00
CA THR A 23 -2.53 -8.17 -3.44
C THR A 23 -3.48 -9.30 -3.87
N LEU A 24 -4.80 -9.06 -3.80
CA LEU A 24 -5.81 -10.01 -4.29
C LEU A 24 -5.66 -10.28 -5.78
N THR A 25 -5.40 -9.23 -6.58
CA THR A 25 -5.21 -9.36 -8.03
C THR A 25 -3.98 -10.21 -8.37
N VAL A 26 -2.85 -9.98 -7.69
CA VAL A 26 -1.63 -10.80 -7.85
C VAL A 26 -1.90 -12.25 -7.44
N CYS A 27 -2.58 -12.47 -6.32
CA CYS A 27 -2.94 -13.81 -5.85
C CYS A 27 -3.87 -14.54 -6.84
N ALA A 28 -4.88 -13.85 -7.37
CA ALA A 28 -5.79 -14.41 -8.38
C ALA A 28 -5.06 -14.77 -9.68
N LEU A 29 -4.15 -13.92 -10.16
CA LEU A 29 -3.32 -14.20 -11.33
C LEU A 29 -2.43 -15.44 -11.12
N TYR A 30 -1.85 -15.57 -9.93
CA TYR A 30 -1.04 -16.72 -9.55
C TYR A 30 -1.87 -18.02 -9.53
N LEU A 31 -3.07 -17.99 -8.95
CA LEU A 31 -3.99 -19.13 -8.91
C LEU A 31 -4.49 -19.54 -10.30
N MET A 32 -4.66 -18.58 -11.21
CA MET A 32 -5.03 -18.85 -12.61
C MET A 32 -3.86 -19.34 -13.48
N GLY A 33 -2.66 -19.47 -12.92
CA GLY A 33 -1.46 -19.87 -13.67
C GLY A 33 -1.02 -18.86 -14.73
N ARG A 34 -1.50 -17.61 -14.64
CA ARG A 34 -1.08 -16.54 -15.54
C ARG A 34 0.19 -15.89 -15.01
N GLY A 35 1.14 -15.64 -15.91
CA GLY A 35 2.35 -14.90 -15.56
C GLY A 35 1.99 -13.53 -15.01
N VAL A 36 2.50 -13.20 -13.82
CA VAL A 36 2.30 -11.88 -13.22
C VAL A 36 3.22 -10.90 -13.94
N PRO A 37 2.69 -9.88 -14.65
CA PRO A 37 3.53 -8.94 -15.37
C PRO A 37 4.41 -8.15 -14.39
N LEU A 38 5.66 -7.90 -14.78
CA LEU A 38 6.68 -7.28 -13.92
C LEU A 38 6.24 -5.88 -13.43
N GLU A 39 5.50 -5.15 -14.26
CA GLU A 39 4.95 -3.83 -13.92
C GLU A 39 3.98 -3.89 -12.74
N LEU A 40 3.18 -4.96 -12.66
CA LEU A 40 2.23 -5.18 -11.56
C LEU A 40 2.96 -5.52 -10.26
N VAL A 41 4.07 -6.27 -10.35
CA VAL A 41 4.95 -6.53 -9.20
C VAL A 41 5.60 -5.23 -8.70
N GLY A 42 6.05 -4.37 -9.62
CA GLY A 42 6.60 -3.05 -9.28
C GLY A 42 5.56 -2.16 -8.59
N ALA A 43 4.33 -2.09 -9.12
CA ALA A 43 3.24 -1.36 -8.50
C ALA A 43 2.88 -1.91 -7.11
N TRP A 44 2.85 -3.24 -6.96
CA TRP A 44 2.59 -3.89 -5.68
C TRP A 44 3.65 -3.56 -4.63
N MET A 45 4.94 -3.60 -5.00
CA MET A 45 6.04 -3.21 -4.10
C MET A 45 5.96 -1.75 -3.66
N LEU A 46 5.60 -0.83 -4.56
CA LEU A 46 5.42 0.60 -4.21
C LEU A 46 4.27 0.79 -3.20
N ILE A 47 3.14 0.13 -3.43
CA ILE A 47 1.97 0.21 -2.55
C ILE A 47 2.30 -0.37 -1.16
N LEU A 48 2.97 -1.53 -1.11
CA LEU A 48 3.43 -2.11 0.15
C LEU A 48 4.41 -1.18 0.88
N GLY A 49 5.42 -0.65 0.18
CA GLY A 49 6.38 0.29 0.76
C GLY A 49 5.70 1.54 1.34
N PHE A 50 4.68 2.05 0.66
CA PHE A 50 3.88 3.17 1.14
C PHE A 50 3.10 2.82 2.44
N VAL A 51 2.41 1.68 2.46
CA VAL A 51 1.62 1.21 3.62
C VAL A 51 2.51 0.94 4.83
N PHE A 52 3.65 0.26 4.64
CA PHE A 52 4.61 0.01 5.71
C PHE A 52 5.24 1.31 6.22
N GLY A 53 5.59 2.23 5.32
CA GLY A 53 6.11 3.54 5.70
C GLY A 53 5.14 4.33 6.60
N GLN A 54 3.84 4.29 6.30
CA GLN A 54 2.81 4.94 7.12
C GLN A 54 2.64 4.26 8.49
N LYS A 55 2.60 2.92 8.53
CA LYS A 55 2.54 2.14 9.78
C LYS A 55 3.74 2.44 10.70
N VAL A 56 4.94 2.51 10.14
CA VAL A 56 6.17 2.84 10.88
C VAL A 56 6.12 4.28 11.42
N GLN A 57 5.64 5.24 10.63
CA GLN A 57 5.47 6.61 11.13
C GLN A 57 4.44 6.71 12.25
N GLN A 58 3.33 5.96 12.15
CA GLN A 58 2.31 5.91 13.20
C GLN A 58 2.86 5.31 14.50
N SER A 59 3.61 4.20 14.42
CA SER A 59 4.21 3.57 15.61
C SER A 59 5.26 4.47 16.27
N ILE A 60 6.08 5.16 15.49
CA ILE A 60 7.04 6.16 16.01
C ILE A 60 6.30 7.30 16.73
N ASN A 61 5.25 7.86 16.14
CA ASN A 61 4.47 8.93 16.76
C ASN A 61 3.76 8.47 18.04
N GLN A 62 3.29 7.23 18.10
CA GLN A 62 2.65 6.67 19.29
C GLN A 62 3.67 6.47 20.41
N ASN A 63 4.88 5.99 20.11
CA ASN A 63 5.93 5.83 21.11
C ASN A 63 6.39 7.18 21.68
N ARG A 64 6.40 8.24 20.87
CA ARG A 64 6.76 9.61 21.28
C ARG A 64 5.71 10.30 22.16
N ARG A 65 4.46 9.83 22.17
CA ARG A 65 3.40 10.36 23.06
C ARG A 65 3.34 9.65 24.42
N ASN A 66 3.94 8.47 24.54
CA ASN A 66 3.89 7.63 25.73
C ASN A 66 5.20 7.61 26.54
N GLY A 67 6.24 8.29 26.09
CA GLY A 67 7.49 8.51 26.82
C GLY A 67 7.68 9.98 27.14
#